data_AF-A0A6J7I7Q1-F1
#
_entry.id   AF-A0A6J7I7Q1-F1
#
_cell.length_a   1.000
_cell.length_b   1.000
_cell.length_c   1.000
_cell.angle_alpha   90.00
_cell.angle_beta   90.00
_cell.angle_gamma   90.00
#
_symmetry.space_group_name_H-M   'P 1'
#
loop_
_entity.id
_entity.type
_entity.pdbx_description
1 polymer ?
#
loop_
_entity_poly.entity_id
_entity_poly.type
_entity_poly.pdbx_seq_one_letter_code
_entity_poly.pdbx_strand_id
1 'polypeptide(L)'
;MKYATGQPKWSFAEDTLGGVLTGMTRSKVISQVNDNLEKSGRAWSELVGQHWAQLLTREQTQAIADGILTEFQASQGRKFYAGAEISVLDKPHMYVLRSDGDTYYDASEFATGAIGDGDNVFRTEDVTGNVLVIRKVADVNRLIDDGVPEGTIAVIDDSGGTLTAPLLPDFEAVICLAGTVRSHLGILGREFGVPTLMASRLSRPLVDGERVTVKYSTEAQDAEAFLEEDRKPRALILPANEGA
;
A
#
# COMPACT_ATOMS: atom_id res chain seq x y z
N MET A 1 26.59 12.59 38.12
CA MET A 1 25.49 12.87 37.17
C MET A 1 24.27 13.35 37.95
N LYS A 2 23.68 14.50 37.58
CA LYS A 2 22.57 15.16 38.32
C LYS A 2 21.19 14.56 38.02
N TYR A 3 21.08 13.75 36.96
CA TYR A 3 19.87 13.04 36.54
C TYR A 3 20.23 11.62 36.15
N ALA A 4 19.36 10.65 36.45
CA ALA A 4 19.49 9.29 35.96
C ALA A 4 19.50 9.32 34.43
N THR A 5 20.43 8.61 33.81
CA THR A 5 20.50 8.45 32.36
C THR A 5 19.19 7.88 31.87
N GLY A 6 18.48 8.65 31.04
CA GLY A 6 17.18 8.27 30.52
C GLY A 6 17.31 6.98 29.72
N GLN A 7 16.70 5.91 30.24
CA GLN A 7 16.44 4.71 29.47
C GLN A 7 15.57 5.07 28.26
N PRO A 8 15.64 4.32 27.15
CA PRO A 8 14.74 4.50 26.02
C PRO A 8 13.28 4.53 26.51
N LYS A 9 12.58 5.64 26.29
CA LYS A 9 11.22 5.85 26.82
C LYS A 9 10.14 5.18 25.97
N TRP A 10 10.52 4.61 24.85
CA TRP A 10 9.60 4.02 23.92
C TRP A 10 9.41 2.53 24.21
N SER A 11 8.23 2.18 24.72
CA SER A 11 7.61 0.89 24.46
C SER A 11 6.72 1.05 23.23
N PHE A 12 6.80 0.12 22.29
CA PHE A 12 5.88 0.08 21.16
C PHE A 12 5.19 -1.27 21.20
N ALA A 13 3.86 -1.27 21.04
CA ALA A 13 3.08 -2.50 20.92
C ALA A 13 3.68 -3.38 19.83
N GLU A 14 3.74 -4.69 20.08
CA GLU A 14 4.54 -5.62 19.29
C GLU A 14 4.08 -5.77 17.83
N ASP A 15 2.83 -5.41 17.45
CA ASP A 15 2.30 -5.91 16.19
C ASP A 15 1.46 -4.97 15.29
N THR A 16 1.19 -3.70 15.63
CA THR A 16 0.04 -3.02 14.99
C THR A 16 0.29 -1.92 13.95
N LEU A 17 1.52 -1.45 13.71
CA LEU A 17 1.72 -0.19 12.94
C LEU A 17 2.45 -0.26 11.59
N GLY A 18 2.55 -1.43 10.93
CA GLY A 18 3.14 -1.42 9.58
C GLY A 18 3.21 -2.73 8.79
N GLY A 19 2.47 -3.78 9.21
CA GLY A 19 2.51 -5.09 8.56
C GLY A 19 3.81 -5.86 8.78
N VAL A 20 3.84 -7.10 8.29
CA VAL A 20 4.89 -8.11 8.55
C VAL A 20 6.31 -7.58 8.27
N LEU A 21 6.50 -6.88 7.15
CA LEU A 21 7.81 -6.35 6.77
C LEU A 21 8.32 -5.28 7.75
N THR A 22 7.46 -4.32 8.11
CA THR A 22 7.82 -3.23 9.03
C THR A 22 8.11 -3.78 10.42
N GLY A 23 7.26 -4.70 10.91
CA GLY A 23 7.47 -5.39 12.19
C GLY A 23 8.81 -6.12 12.22
N MET A 24 9.08 -6.96 11.22
CA MET A 24 10.33 -7.71 11.10
C MET A 24 11.57 -6.80 11.05
N THR A 25 11.52 -5.76 10.22
CA THR A 25 12.62 -4.79 10.07
C THR A 25 12.89 -4.10 11.39
N ARG A 26 11.83 -3.57 12.02
CA ARG A 26 11.89 -2.85 13.29
C ARG A 26 12.49 -3.73 14.39
N SER A 27 11.99 -4.95 14.56
CA SER A 27 12.44 -5.85 15.61
C SER A 27 13.92 -6.19 15.47
N LYS A 28 14.41 -6.45 14.26
CA LYS A 28 15.84 -6.71 14.00
C LYS A 28 16.72 -5.50 14.28
N VAL A 29 16.32 -4.31 13.82
CA VAL A 29 17.07 -3.08 14.07
C VAL A 29 17.15 -2.79 15.57
N ILE A 30 16.03 -2.88 16.28
CA ILE A 30 15.98 -2.62 17.73
C ILE A 30 16.79 -3.65 18.49
N SER A 31 16.67 -4.94 18.16
CA SER A 31 17.47 -5.99 18.78
C SER A 31 18.96 -5.73 18.59
N GLN A 32 19.39 -5.38 17.37
CA GLN A 32 20.80 -5.13 17.09
C GLN A 32 21.34 -3.90 17.85
N VAL A 33 20.53 -2.83 17.95
CA VAL A 33 20.84 -1.61 18.70
C VAL A 33 20.96 -1.91 20.20
N ASN A 34 20.04 -2.68 20.77
CA ASN A 34 20.08 -3.09 22.18
C ASN A 34 21.30 -3.96 22.47
N ASP A 35 21.59 -4.95 21.62
CA ASP A 35 22.77 -5.81 21.75
C ASP A 35 24.07 -4.98 21.75
N ASN A 36 24.18 -3.99 20.86
CA ASN A 36 25.34 -3.12 20.76
C ASN A 36 25.44 -2.19 21.98
N LEU A 37 24.31 -1.66 22.47
CA LEU A 37 24.27 -0.86 23.69
C LEU A 37 24.77 -1.68 24.89
N GLU A 38 24.26 -2.89 25.08
CA GLU A 38 24.69 -3.79 26.17
C GLU A 38 26.17 -4.12 26.07
N LYS A 39 26.67 -4.50 24.88
CA LYS A 39 28.08 -4.81 24.63
C LYS A 39 29.00 -3.61 24.87
N SER A 40 28.52 -2.39 24.64
CA SER A 40 29.33 -1.18 24.82
C SER A 40 29.64 -0.91 26.30
N GLY A 41 28.78 -1.34 27.22
CA GLY A 41 28.86 -1.01 28.65
C GLY A 41 28.70 0.48 28.97
N ARG A 42 28.35 1.32 27.99
CA ARG A 42 28.24 2.78 28.13
C ARG A 42 26.81 3.21 28.42
N ALA A 43 26.67 4.40 29.01
CA ALA A 43 25.36 5.01 29.16
C ALA A 43 24.77 5.37 27.80
N TRP A 44 23.46 5.20 27.64
CA TRP A 44 22.72 5.56 26.42
C TRP A 44 23.04 6.98 25.93
N SER A 45 23.04 7.96 26.83
CA SER A 45 23.31 9.38 26.51
C SER A 45 24.71 9.63 25.94
N GLU A 46 25.71 8.88 26.40
CA GLU A 46 27.07 8.97 25.88
C GLU A 46 27.13 8.36 24.48
N LEU A 47 26.48 7.22 24.31
CA LEU A 47 26.51 6.49 23.07
C LEU A 47 25.81 7.25 21.94
N VAL A 48 24.60 7.78 22.16
CA VAL A 48 23.90 8.60 21.16
C VAL A 48 24.57 9.95 20.91
N GLY A 49 25.27 10.49 21.90
CA GLY A 49 25.90 11.80 21.80
C GLY A 49 27.25 11.79 21.06
N GLN A 50 28.05 10.75 21.27
CA GLN A 50 29.46 10.73 20.81
C GLN A 50 29.84 9.48 20.03
N HIS A 51 29.06 8.40 20.12
CA HIS A 51 29.42 7.09 19.57
C HIS A 51 28.27 6.45 18.80
N TRP A 52 27.35 7.25 18.25
CA TRP A 52 26.10 6.75 17.66
C TRP A 52 26.34 5.79 16.49
N ALA A 53 27.45 5.97 15.76
CA ALA A 53 27.85 5.08 14.67
C ALA A 53 28.16 3.64 15.13
N GLN A 54 28.35 3.41 16.44
CA GLN A 54 28.54 2.08 17.04
C GLN A 54 27.20 1.40 17.38
N LEU A 55 26.07 2.13 17.39
CA LEU A 55 24.75 1.54 17.65
C LEU A 55 24.29 0.63 16.52
N LEU A 56 24.62 1.01 15.29
CA LEU A 56 24.25 0.25 14.11
C LEU A 56 25.23 0.58 12.98
N THR A 57 26.10 -0.36 12.65
CA THR A 57 27.06 -0.15 11.57
C THR A 57 26.42 -0.36 10.20
N ARG A 58 27.11 0.09 9.14
CA ARG A 58 26.68 -0.15 7.76
C ARG A 58 26.61 -1.65 7.46
N GLU A 59 27.60 -2.41 7.91
CA GLU A 59 27.68 -3.86 7.71
C GLU A 59 26.50 -4.58 8.39
N GLN A 60 26.17 -4.17 9.62
CA GLN A 60 25.01 -4.70 10.34
C GLN A 60 23.69 -4.34 9.64
N THR A 61 23.58 -3.10 9.15
CA THR A 61 22.39 -2.66 8.40
C THR A 61 22.21 -3.47 7.12
N GLN A 62 23.30 -3.74 6.38
CA GLN A 62 23.26 -4.56 5.18
C GLN A 62 22.86 -6.00 5.50
N ALA A 63 23.45 -6.61 6.54
CA ALA A 63 23.10 -7.96 6.97
C ALA A 63 21.63 -8.08 7.40
N ILE A 64 21.09 -7.07 8.08
CA ILE A 64 19.67 -6.99 8.42
C ILE A 64 18.81 -6.92 7.15
N ALA A 65 19.15 -6.04 6.20
CA ALA A 65 18.40 -5.89 4.95
C ALA A 65 18.35 -7.18 4.13
N ASP A 66 19.50 -7.85 3.97
CA ASP A 66 19.60 -9.12 3.22
C ASP A 66 18.81 -10.25 3.91
N GLY A 67 18.85 -10.30 5.25
CA GLY A 67 18.10 -11.26 6.04
C GLY A 67 16.57 -11.03 5.96
N ILE A 68 16.13 -9.78 6.00
CA ILE A 68 14.70 -9.43 5.95
C ILE A 68 14.04 -9.95 4.67
N LEU A 69 14.67 -9.79 3.50
CA LEU A 69 14.09 -10.29 2.26
C LEU A 69 13.88 -11.81 2.33
N THR A 70 14.89 -12.54 2.77
CA THR A 70 14.87 -14.01 2.86
C THR A 70 13.78 -14.48 3.83
N GLU A 71 13.71 -13.88 5.01
CA GLU A 71 12.72 -14.22 6.03
C GLU A 71 11.30 -13.80 5.64
N PHE A 72 11.16 -12.67 4.97
CA PHE A 72 9.89 -12.23 4.41
C PHE A 72 9.38 -13.22 3.36
N GLN A 73 10.24 -13.63 2.42
CA GLN A 73 9.87 -14.60 1.39
C GLN A 73 9.51 -15.96 2.01
N ALA A 74 10.24 -16.41 3.02
CA ALA A 74 9.94 -17.65 3.73
C ALA A 74 8.60 -17.58 4.51
N SER A 75 8.33 -16.45 5.17
CA SER A 75 7.11 -16.30 6.00
C SER A 75 5.85 -15.97 5.20
N GLN A 76 5.97 -15.25 4.09
CA GLN A 76 4.84 -14.81 3.26
C GLN A 76 4.69 -15.64 1.98
N GLY A 77 5.65 -16.50 1.65
CA GLY A 77 5.64 -17.31 0.43
C GLY A 77 5.78 -16.49 -0.87
N ARG A 78 6.22 -15.23 -0.79
CA ARG A 78 6.26 -14.32 -1.95
C ARG A 78 7.33 -13.23 -1.86
N LYS A 79 7.63 -12.62 -3.02
CA LYS A 79 8.47 -11.42 -3.17
C LYS A 79 7.76 -10.15 -2.66
N PHE A 80 8.49 -9.04 -2.58
CA PHE A 80 7.89 -7.74 -2.33
C PHE A 80 7.03 -7.31 -3.52
N TYR A 81 5.92 -6.65 -3.24
CA TYR A 81 5.18 -5.98 -4.32
C TYR A 81 5.95 -4.75 -4.76
N ALA A 82 6.14 -4.63 -6.07
CA ALA A 82 6.79 -3.49 -6.68
C ALA A 82 5.86 -2.28 -6.67
N GLY A 83 6.39 -1.11 -6.37
CA GLY A 83 5.69 0.15 -6.63
C GLY A 83 5.90 0.69 -8.05
N ALA A 84 6.72 0.02 -8.86
CA ALA A 84 6.97 0.39 -10.25
C ALA A 84 7.51 -0.81 -11.05
N GLU A 85 7.18 -0.85 -12.34
CA GLU A 85 7.64 -1.88 -13.28
C GLU A 85 9.18 -1.99 -13.30
N ILE A 86 9.88 -0.85 -13.24
CA ILE A 86 11.36 -0.83 -13.25
C ILE A 86 12.00 -1.60 -12.09
N SER A 87 11.34 -1.68 -10.93
CA SER A 87 11.85 -2.44 -9.78
C SER A 87 11.85 -3.95 -10.07
N VAL A 88 10.87 -4.44 -10.83
CA VAL A 88 10.81 -5.84 -11.26
C VAL A 88 11.87 -6.11 -12.32
N LEU A 89 12.10 -5.17 -13.24
CA LEU A 89 13.13 -5.31 -14.27
C LEU A 89 14.56 -5.28 -13.71
N ASP A 90 14.85 -4.37 -12.78
CA ASP A 90 16.18 -4.23 -12.17
C ASP A 90 16.47 -5.36 -11.17
N LYS A 91 15.47 -5.71 -10.37
CA LYS A 91 15.61 -6.65 -9.23
C LYS A 91 14.49 -7.71 -9.23
N PRO A 92 14.41 -8.57 -10.26
CA PRO A 92 13.32 -9.54 -10.42
C PRO A 92 13.28 -10.61 -9.33
N HIS A 93 14.38 -10.83 -8.61
CA HIS A 93 14.44 -11.76 -7.48
C HIS A 93 13.82 -11.18 -6.20
N MET A 94 13.75 -9.85 -6.07
CA MET A 94 13.21 -9.16 -4.88
C MET A 94 11.76 -8.72 -5.07
N TYR A 95 11.39 -8.34 -6.30
CA TYR A 95 10.10 -7.71 -6.58
C TYR A 95 9.24 -8.52 -7.54
N VAL A 96 7.93 -8.37 -7.38
CA VAL A 96 6.89 -8.87 -8.29
C VAL A 96 5.81 -7.78 -8.42
N LEU A 97 5.14 -7.68 -9.56
CA LEU A 97 3.96 -6.81 -9.66
C LEU A 97 2.84 -7.35 -8.77
N ARG A 98 1.95 -6.46 -8.33
CA ARG A 98 0.81 -6.88 -7.49
C ARG A 98 -0.15 -7.76 -8.29
N SER A 99 -0.38 -7.42 -9.56
CA SER A 99 -1.17 -8.22 -10.50
C SER A 99 -0.68 -9.65 -10.67
N ASP A 100 0.63 -9.85 -10.55
CA ASP A 100 1.29 -11.14 -10.81
C ASP A 100 1.44 -11.96 -9.52
N GLY A 101 1.03 -11.40 -8.38
CA GLY A 101 1.19 -11.98 -7.05
C GLY A 101 0.01 -12.80 -6.54
N ASP A 102 -1.00 -13.09 -7.38
CA ASP A 102 -2.24 -13.81 -7.03
C ASP A 102 -2.88 -13.30 -5.71
N THR A 103 -2.97 -11.98 -5.54
CA THR A 103 -3.58 -11.35 -4.35
C THR A 103 -5.09 -11.30 -4.41
N TYR A 104 -5.73 -12.45 -4.65
CA TYR A 104 -7.17 -12.56 -4.64
C TYR A 104 -7.64 -13.17 -3.32
N TYR A 105 -8.75 -12.65 -2.82
CA TYR A 105 -9.35 -13.05 -1.57
C TYR A 105 -10.48 -14.04 -1.83
N ASP A 106 -10.87 -14.81 -0.82
CA ASP A 106 -12.00 -15.70 -0.99
C ASP A 106 -13.29 -14.87 -1.20
N ALA A 107 -14.13 -15.28 -2.16
CA ALA A 107 -15.37 -14.56 -2.46
C ALA A 107 -16.30 -14.44 -1.23
N SER A 108 -16.21 -15.38 -0.27
CA SER A 108 -16.96 -15.36 0.99
C SER A 108 -16.51 -14.28 1.98
N GLU A 109 -15.35 -13.65 1.77
CA GLU A 109 -14.89 -12.51 2.58
C GLU A 109 -15.64 -11.20 2.26
N PHE A 110 -16.39 -11.17 1.15
CA PHE A 110 -17.11 -10.01 0.69
C PHE A 110 -18.62 -10.13 0.93
N ALA A 111 -19.31 -8.99 0.94
CA ALA A 111 -20.77 -8.98 0.97
C ALA A 111 -21.35 -9.72 -0.24
N THR A 112 -22.52 -10.36 -0.08
CA THR A 112 -23.18 -11.14 -1.14
C THR A 112 -23.29 -10.37 -2.45
N GLY A 113 -22.74 -10.94 -3.52
CA GLY A 113 -22.75 -10.36 -4.87
C GLY A 113 -21.60 -9.40 -5.16
N ALA A 114 -20.77 -9.04 -4.17
CA ALA A 114 -19.57 -8.25 -4.40
C ALA A 114 -18.41 -9.10 -4.89
N ILE A 115 -17.62 -8.52 -5.79
CA ILE A 115 -16.37 -9.09 -6.30
C ILE A 115 -15.14 -8.44 -5.64
N GLY A 116 -15.35 -7.44 -4.79
CA GLY A 116 -14.30 -6.78 -4.05
C GLY A 116 -14.78 -5.64 -3.18
N ASP A 117 -13.84 -5.01 -2.48
CA ASP A 117 -14.07 -3.81 -1.68
C ASP A 117 -12.84 -2.89 -1.64
N GLY A 118 -13.00 -1.66 -1.17
CA GLY A 118 -11.91 -0.70 -1.04
C GLY A 118 -12.17 0.39 0.00
N ASP A 119 -11.09 1.03 0.44
CA ASP A 119 -11.16 2.21 1.28
C ASP A 119 -11.57 3.41 0.44
N ASN A 120 -12.78 3.92 0.68
CA ASN A 120 -13.28 5.06 -0.06
C ASN A 120 -12.55 6.34 0.35
N VAL A 121 -12.03 7.08 -0.62
CA VAL A 121 -11.25 8.30 -0.41
C VAL A 121 -12.13 9.49 -0.04
N PHE A 122 -13.29 9.63 -0.68
CA PHE A 122 -14.31 10.62 -0.36
C PHE A 122 -15.68 10.13 -0.85
N ARG A 123 -16.75 10.60 -0.19
CA ARG A 123 -18.11 10.16 -0.51
C ARG A 123 -18.65 10.92 -1.72
N THR A 124 -19.20 10.19 -2.70
CA THR A 124 -19.91 10.74 -3.86
C THR A 124 -21.03 9.79 -4.30
N GLU A 125 -21.63 10.01 -5.46
CA GLU A 125 -22.59 9.07 -6.07
C GLU A 125 -21.90 7.78 -6.52
N ASP A 126 -22.65 6.68 -6.55
CA ASP A 126 -22.14 5.40 -7.04
C ASP A 126 -21.82 5.49 -8.54
N VAL A 127 -20.67 4.94 -8.93
CA VAL A 127 -20.21 5.01 -10.31
C VAL A 127 -20.39 3.65 -10.98
N THR A 128 -20.90 3.65 -12.21
CA THR A 128 -20.92 2.46 -13.08
C THR A 128 -20.18 2.75 -14.38
N GLY A 129 -19.23 1.90 -14.74
CA GLY A 129 -18.38 2.15 -15.89
C GLY A 129 -17.64 0.90 -16.34
N ASN A 130 -16.86 1.06 -17.40
CA ASN A 130 -16.07 -0.02 -17.99
C ASN A 130 -14.67 0.00 -17.41
N VAL A 131 -14.18 -1.14 -16.96
CA VAL A 131 -12.84 -1.29 -16.43
C VAL A 131 -11.81 -1.09 -17.52
N LEU A 132 -10.75 -0.35 -17.20
CA LEU A 132 -9.50 -0.37 -17.92
C LEU A 132 -8.35 -0.60 -16.94
N VAL A 133 -7.61 -1.69 -17.13
CA VAL A 133 -6.49 -2.08 -16.28
C VAL A 133 -5.22 -1.37 -16.76
N ILE A 134 -4.59 -0.61 -15.87
CA ILE A 134 -3.39 0.18 -16.17
C ILE A 134 -2.24 -0.31 -15.29
N ARG A 135 -1.24 -0.94 -15.90
CA ARG A 135 -0.10 -1.56 -15.18
C ARG A 135 1.25 -1.08 -15.69
N LYS A 136 1.34 -0.70 -16.95
CA LYS A 136 2.60 -0.37 -17.62
C LYS A 136 2.62 1.08 -18.07
N VAL A 137 3.83 1.61 -18.23
CA VAL A 137 4.05 2.94 -18.81
C VAL A 137 3.44 3.04 -20.21
N ALA A 138 3.52 1.95 -20.98
CA ALA A 138 2.93 1.89 -22.33
C ALA A 138 1.40 2.09 -22.32
N ASP A 139 0.70 1.62 -21.30
CA ASP A 139 -0.76 1.78 -21.18
C ASP A 139 -1.11 3.27 -21.00
N VAL A 140 -0.34 3.96 -20.16
CA VAL A 140 -0.48 5.40 -19.91
C VAL A 140 -0.16 6.21 -21.16
N ASN A 141 0.96 5.92 -21.84
CA ASN A 141 1.33 6.64 -23.05
C ASN A 141 0.24 6.50 -24.13
N ARG A 142 -0.31 5.30 -24.30
CA ARG A 142 -1.43 5.06 -25.22
C ARG A 142 -2.64 5.93 -24.86
N LEU A 143 -2.99 6.06 -23.59
CA LEU A 143 -4.12 6.89 -23.16
C LEU A 143 -3.86 8.40 -23.29
N ILE A 144 -2.62 8.84 -23.19
CA ILE A 144 -2.26 10.24 -23.49
C ILE A 144 -2.45 10.53 -24.98
N ASP A 145 -2.06 9.59 -25.84
CA ASP A 145 -2.13 9.76 -27.29
C ASP A 145 -3.57 9.59 -27.84
N ASP A 146 -4.28 8.55 -27.37
CA ASP A 146 -5.62 8.16 -27.87
C ASP A 146 -6.77 8.81 -27.09
N GLY A 147 -6.49 9.33 -25.89
CA GLY A 147 -7.50 9.77 -24.91
C GLY A 147 -8.06 8.62 -24.07
N VAL A 148 -8.70 8.98 -22.95
CA VAL A 148 -9.42 8.04 -22.09
C VAL A 148 -10.86 7.86 -22.63
N PRO A 149 -11.32 6.62 -22.87
CA PRO A 149 -12.70 6.38 -23.27
C PRO A 149 -13.70 6.85 -22.20
N GLU A 150 -14.86 7.35 -22.63
CA GLU A 150 -15.91 7.80 -21.72
C GLU A 150 -16.41 6.67 -20.79
N GLY A 151 -16.66 7.00 -19.51
CA GLY A 151 -17.14 6.05 -18.51
C GLY A 151 -16.10 5.01 -18.08
N THR A 152 -14.81 5.31 -18.25
CA THR A 152 -13.72 4.41 -17.87
C THR A 152 -13.47 4.45 -16.37
N ILE A 153 -13.46 3.28 -15.74
CA ILE A 153 -12.97 3.05 -14.37
C ILE A 153 -11.55 2.48 -14.46
N ALA A 154 -10.55 3.25 -14.06
CA ALA A 154 -9.16 2.80 -14.07
C ALA A 154 -8.90 1.82 -12.92
N VAL A 155 -8.27 0.68 -13.20
CA VAL A 155 -7.77 -0.26 -12.18
C VAL A 155 -6.25 -0.20 -12.18
N ILE A 156 -5.68 0.21 -11.04
CA ILE A 156 -4.24 0.48 -10.90
C ILE A 156 -3.68 -0.34 -9.75
N ASP A 157 -2.53 -0.99 -10.00
CA ASP A 157 -1.87 -1.87 -9.03
C ASP A 157 -1.28 -1.14 -7.82
N ASP A 158 -0.71 0.07 -8.04
CA ASP A 158 -0.04 0.84 -7.00
C ASP A 158 -0.44 2.31 -6.98
N SER A 159 -0.28 2.92 -5.80
CA SER A 159 -0.60 4.31 -5.46
C SER A 159 0.37 5.35 -6.04
N GLY A 160 1.31 4.93 -6.89
CA GLY A 160 2.26 5.79 -7.61
C GLY A 160 1.58 6.61 -8.71
N GLY A 161 0.80 7.61 -8.32
CA GLY A 161 0.00 8.44 -9.24
C GLY A 161 0.78 9.29 -10.24
N THR A 162 2.12 9.34 -10.19
CA THR A 162 2.91 10.26 -11.02
C THR A 162 2.71 10.03 -12.52
N LEU A 163 2.56 8.78 -12.97
CA LEU A 163 2.34 8.49 -14.38
C LEU A 163 0.89 8.71 -14.81
N THR A 164 -0.07 8.46 -13.93
CA THR A 164 -1.51 8.57 -14.24
C THR A 164 -2.11 9.92 -13.92
N ALA A 165 -1.41 10.77 -13.16
CA ALA A 165 -1.88 12.09 -12.74
C ALA A 165 -2.40 12.97 -13.90
N PRO A 166 -1.74 13.04 -15.09
CA PRO A 166 -2.24 13.83 -16.19
C PRO A 166 -3.59 13.35 -16.74
N LEU A 167 -3.86 12.04 -16.65
CA LEU A 167 -5.08 11.39 -17.16
C LEU A 167 -6.18 11.30 -16.10
N LEU A 168 -5.85 11.58 -14.84
CA LEU A 168 -6.75 11.34 -13.72
C LEU A 168 -8.13 12.01 -13.90
N PRO A 169 -8.22 13.28 -14.34
CA PRO A 169 -9.51 13.96 -14.54
C PRO A 169 -10.39 13.33 -15.62
N ASP A 170 -9.82 12.52 -16.50
CA ASP A 170 -10.54 11.91 -17.63
C ASP A 170 -11.13 10.54 -17.26
N PHE A 171 -10.78 9.99 -16.09
CA PHE A 171 -11.41 8.77 -15.57
C PHE A 171 -12.71 9.09 -14.82
N GLU A 172 -13.72 8.24 -15.02
CA GLU A 172 -14.96 8.30 -14.25
C GLU A 172 -14.71 7.90 -12.78
N ALA A 173 -13.82 6.95 -12.56
CA ALA A 173 -13.37 6.56 -11.22
C ALA A 173 -12.05 5.76 -11.26
N VAL A 174 -11.45 5.56 -10.09
CA VAL A 174 -10.19 4.80 -9.92
C VAL A 174 -10.32 3.75 -8.81
N ILE A 175 -9.90 2.53 -9.11
CA ILE A 175 -9.74 1.44 -8.16
C ILE A 175 -8.23 1.17 -8.01
N CYS A 176 -7.65 1.52 -6.86
CA CYS A 176 -6.25 1.25 -6.56
C CYS A 176 -6.11 0.06 -5.61
N LEU A 177 -5.36 -0.95 -6.02
CA LEU A 177 -5.18 -2.20 -5.26
C LEU A 177 -4.26 -2.04 -4.04
N ALA A 178 -3.54 -0.92 -3.94
CA ALA A 178 -2.58 -0.65 -2.87
C ALA A 178 -2.76 0.75 -2.26
N GLY A 179 -1.85 1.12 -1.37
CA GLY A 179 -1.85 2.40 -0.68
C GLY A 179 -2.96 2.54 0.37
N THR A 180 -3.17 3.77 0.81
CA THR A 180 -4.25 4.18 1.72
C THR A 180 -4.88 5.45 1.20
N VAL A 181 -5.96 5.94 1.82
CA VAL A 181 -6.56 7.24 1.48
C VAL A 181 -5.62 8.44 1.70
N ARG A 182 -4.45 8.22 2.33
CA ARG A 182 -3.37 9.20 2.52
C ARG A 182 -2.27 9.10 1.47
N SER A 183 -2.29 8.08 0.63
CA SER A 183 -1.32 7.92 -0.46
C SER A 183 -1.52 8.99 -1.54
N HIS A 184 -0.48 9.20 -2.33
CA HIS A 184 -0.46 10.23 -3.38
C HIS A 184 -1.69 10.16 -4.30
N LEU A 185 -2.01 8.98 -4.84
CA LEU A 185 -3.21 8.80 -5.67
C LEU A 185 -4.51 9.16 -4.96
N GLY A 186 -4.67 8.83 -3.67
CA GLY A 186 -5.83 9.23 -2.89
C GLY A 186 -5.90 10.73 -2.63
N ILE A 187 -4.76 11.42 -2.52
CA ILE A 187 -4.72 12.89 -2.44
C ILE A 187 -5.17 13.50 -3.76
N LEU A 188 -4.61 13.04 -4.89
CA LEU A 188 -4.98 13.53 -6.21
C LEU A 188 -6.46 13.26 -6.53
N GLY A 189 -6.98 12.08 -6.19
CA GLY A 189 -8.41 11.77 -6.36
C GLY A 189 -9.32 12.79 -5.68
N ARG A 190 -8.98 13.25 -4.47
CA ARG A 190 -9.72 14.35 -3.81
C ARG A 190 -9.54 15.69 -4.50
N GLU A 191 -8.32 16.01 -4.91
CA GLU A 191 -7.98 17.30 -5.52
C GLU A 191 -8.67 17.50 -6.87
N PHE A 192 -8.70 16.46 -7.69
CA PHE A 192 -9.36 16.47 -9.00
C PHE A 192 -10.84 16.09 -8.94
N GLY A 193 -11.37 15.69 -7.78
CA GLY A 193 -12.76 15.29 -7.62
C GLY A 193 -13.12 13.96 -8.29
N VAL A 194 -12.13 13.07 -8.48
CA VAL A 194 -12.28 11.78 -9.15
C VAL A 194 -12.52 10.68 -8.11
N PRO A 195 -13.69 10.01 -8.13
CA PRO A 195 -14.02 8.94 -7.18
C PRO A 195 -12.93 7.86 -7.15
N THR A 196 -12.37 7.59 -5.97
CA THR A 196 -11.19 6.73 -5.84
C THR A 196 -11.33 5.76 -4.67
N LEU A 197 -11.08 4.47 -4.93
CA LEU A 197 -10.85 3.47 -3.90
C LEU A 197 -9.36 3.21 -3.73
N MET A 198 -8.92 3.07 -2.50
CA MET A 198 -7.56 2.66 -2.14
C MET A 198 -7.59 1.30 -1.44
N ALA A 199 -6.43 0.64 -1.39
CA ALA A 199 -6.27 -0.66 -0.76
C ALA A 199 -7.30 -1.71 -1.22
N SER A 200 -7.74 -1.66 -2.48
CA SER A 200 -8.82 -2.50 -2.95
C SER A 200 -8.47 -3.99 -2.92
N ARG A 201 -9.40 -4.78 -2.41
CA ARG A 201 -9.36 -6.24 -2.37
C ARG A 201 -10.33 -6.77 -3.42
N LEU A 202 -9.93 -7.80 -4.14
CA LEU A 202 -10.74 -8.43 -5.18
C LEU A 202 -10.76 -9.95 -4.98
N SER A 203 -11.87 -10.61 -5.32
CA SER A 203 -11.96 -12.08 -5.34
C SER A 203 -11.41 -12.70 -6.63
N ARG A 204 -11.24 -11.88 -7.67
CA ARG A 204 -10.71 -12.28 -8.98
C ARG A 204 -10.14 -11.06 -9.73
N PRO A 205 -9.33 -11.25 -10.79
CA PRO A 205 -8.95 -10.13 -11.64
C PRO A 205 -10.17 -9.46 -12.26
N LEU A 206 -10.15 -8.13 -12.31
CA LEU A 206 -10.96 -7.34 -13.23
C LEU A 206 -10.27 -7.34 -14.60
N VAL A 207 -11.06 -7.36 -15.68
CA VAL A 207 -10.55 -7.39 -17.06
C VAL A 207 -10.99 -6.16 -17.84
N ASP A 208 -10.22 -5.79 -18.86
CA ASP A 208 -10.56 -4.66 -19.72
C ASP A 208 -11.94 -4.83 -20.36
N GLY A 209 -12.73 -3.75 -20.33
CA GLY A 209 -14.10 -3.72 -20.84
C GLY A 209 -15.15 -4.32 -19.89
N GLU A 210 -14.75 -4.92 -18.76
CA GLU A 210 -15.69 -5.41 -17.76
C GLU A 210 -16.49 -4.25 -17.15
N ARG A 211 -17.81 -4.38 -17.10
CA ARG A 211 -18.66 -3.35 -16.51
C ARG A 211 -18.86 -3.60 -15.03
N VAL A 212 -18.53 -2.62 -14.18
CA VAL A 212 -18.66 -2.71 -12.73
C VAL A 212 -19.38 -1.51 -12.15
N THR A 213 -20.03 -1.70 -11.00
CA THR A 213 -20.60 -0.64 -10.18
C THR A 213 -19.82 -0.54 -8.87
N VAL A 214 -19.33 0.65 -8.54
CA VAL A 214 -18.55 0.90 -7.33
C VAL A 214 -19.36 1.80 -6.38
N LYS A 215 -19.47 1.36 -5.12
CA LYS A 215 -20.31 1.98 -4.10
C LYS A 215 -19.64 3.18 -3.39
N TYR A 216 -19.27 4.20 -4.15
CA TYR A 216 -18.66 5.45 -3.63
C TYR A 216 -19.58 6.28 -2.73
N SER A 217 -20.88 5.94 -2.65
CA SER A 217 -21.79 6.48 -1.64
C SER A 217 -21.52 5.98 -0.21
N THR A 218 -20.66 4.97 -0.07
CA THR A 218 -20.15 4.49 1.23
C THR A 218 -19.33 5.58 1.92
N GLU A 219 -19.40 5.63 3.25
CA GLU A 219 -18.65 6.63 4.01
C GLU A 219 -17.13 6.52 3.75
N ALA A 220 -16.49 7.67 3.58
CA ALA A 220 -15.05 7.73 3.33
C ALA A 220 -14.27 7.42 4.61
N GLN A 221 -13.16 6.68 4.45
CA GLN A 221 -12.20 6.49 5.52
C GLN A 221 -11.56 7.84 5.85
N ASP A 222 -11.34 8.10 7.13
CA ASP A 222 -10.56 9.26 7.57
C ASP A 222 -9.08 8.89 7.73
N ALA A 223 -8.27 9.91 8.04
CA ALA A 223 -6.84 9.74 8.23
C ALA A 223 -6.48 8.96 9.52
N GLU A 224 -7.39 8.92 10.50
CA GLU A 224 -7.20 8.35 11.83
C GLU A 224 -7.61 6.86 11.88
N ALA A 225 -8.41 6.39 10.93
CA ALA A 225 -8.79 4.99 10.74
C ALA A 225 -7.60 4.02 10.51
N PHE A 226 -6.38 4.55 10.34
CA PHE A 226 -5.14 3.77 10.23
C PHE A 226 -4.28 3.82 11.51
N LEU A 227 -4.74 4.54 12.52
CA LEU A 227 -4.10 4.68 13.83
C LEU A 227 -4.94 4.02 14.94
N GLU A 228 -6.26 3.98 14.79
CA GLU A 228 -7.21 3.37 15.71
C GLU A 228 -7.97 2.21 15.04
N GLU A 229 -8.55 1.30 15.83
CA GLU A 229 -9.33 0.14 15.32
C GLU A 229 -10.69 0.53 14.68
N ASP A 230 -11.07 1.81 14.69
CA ASP A 230 -12.37 2.29 14.19
C ASP A 230 -12.37 2.50 12.67
N ARG A 231 -12.22 1.40 11.93
CA ARG A 231 -12.32 1.42 10.46
C ARG A 231 -13.77 1.43 10.03
N LYS A 232 -14.13 2.40 9.19
CA LYS A 232 -15.46 2.49 8.59
C LYS A 232 -15.70 1.34 7.60
N PRO A 233 -16.96 1.06 7.21
CA PRO A 233 -17.25 0.09 6.16
C PRO A 233 -16.51 0.41 4.86
N ARG A 234 -16.03 -0.62 4.18
CA ARG A 234 -15.35 -0.50 2.89
C ARG A 234 -16.38 -0.45 1.77
N ALA A 235 -16.11 0.38 0.76
CA ALA A 235 -16.98 0.51 -0.41
C ALA A 235 -16.89 -0.75 -1.27
N LEU A 236 -18.05 -1.24 -1.72
CA LEU A 236 -18.14 -2.48 -2.49
C LEU A 236 -17.90 -2.24 -3.98
N ILE A 237 -17.29 -3.25 -4.62
CA ILE A 237 -17.17 -3.38 -6.08
C ILE A 237 -18.10 -4.51 -6.49
N LEU A 238 -19.09 -4.20 -7.31
CA LEU A 238 -20.12 -5.12 -7.78
C LEU A 238 -19.99 -5.32 -9.30
N PRO A 239 -20.24 -6.52 -9.82
CA PRO A 239 -20.46 -6.67 -11.25
C PRO A 239 -21.70 -5.85 -11.63
N ALA A 240 -21.64 -5.09 -12.72
CA ALA A 240 -22.83 -4.42 -13.22
C ALA A 240 -23.77 -5.51 -13.76
N ASN A 241 -24.97 -5.64 -13.19
CA ASN A 241 -25.97 -6.54 -13.76
C ASN A 241 -26.33 -6.05 -15.17
N GLU A 242 -26.22 -6.92 -16.17
CA GLU A 242 -26.79 -6.67 -17.49
C GLU A 242 -28.33 -6.62 -17.35
N GLY A 243 -28.89 -5.42 -17.21
CA GLY A 243 -30.33 -5.18 -17.29
C GLY A 243 -30.92 -4.35 -16.15
N ALA A 244 -31.07 -3.06 -16.41
CA ALA A 244 -32.25 -2.28 -16.05
C ALA A 244 -32.73 -1.55 -17.32
#